data_AF-A0AAW8QJ84-F1
#
_entry.id   AF-A0AAW8QJ84-F1
#
_cell.length_a   1.000
_cell.length_b   1.000
_cell.length_c   1.000
_cell.angle_alpha   90.00
_cell.angle_beta   90.00
_cell.angle_gamma   90.00
#
_symmetry.space_group_name_H-M   'P 1'
#
loop_
_entity.id
_entity.type
_entity.pdbx_description
1 polymer ?
#
loop_
_entity_poly.entity_id
_entity_poly.type
_entity_poly.pdbx_seq_one_letter_code
_entity_poly.pdbx_strand_id
1 'polypeptide(L)' 'MIDLMPTDAKSKLREFRIVKAFIIFAFILSLLILYIEYHNHAHISWKFLFIASMCAIYNFDLNNKIKELKVQIKSD' A
#
# COMPACT_ATOMS: atom_id res chain seq x y z
N MET A 1 -3.01 -9.74 -30.64
CA MET A 1 -3.12 -10.19 -29.25
C MET A 1 -2.10 -9.38 -28.47
N ILE A 2 -2.53 -8.39 -27.68
CA ILE A 2 -1.61 -7.57 -26.90
C ILE A 2 -1.03 -8.50 -25.84
N ASP A 3 0.27 -8.74 -25.91
CA ASP A 3 0.98 -9.54 -24.93
C ASP A 3 1.00 -8.74 -23.61
N LEU A 4 0.06 -9.07 -22.74
CA LEU A 4 -0.09 -8.50 -21.40
C LEU A 4 0.78 -9.25 -20.38
N MET A 5 1.79 -10.00 -20.85
CA MET A 5 2.79 -10.66 -20.03
C MET A 5 3.88 -9.63 -19.67
N PRO A 6 4.31 -9.51 -18.40
CA PRO A 6 5.25 -8.48 -18.00
C PRO A 6 6.65 -8.97 -18.34
N THR A 7 7.21 -8.52 -19.47
CA THR A 7 8.54 -8.89 -19.96
C THR A 7 9.69 -8.44 -19.04
N ASP A 8 9.44 -7.70 -17.97
CA ASP A 8 10.47 -7.31 -17.01
C ASP A 8 9.90 -7.35 -15.58
N ALA A 9 10.22 -8.38 -14.79
CA ALA A 9 9.90 -8.41 -13.35
C ALA A 9 10.42 -7.16 -12.61
N LYS A 10 11.42 -6.47 -13.18
CA LYS A 10 11.94 -5.17 -12.77
C LYS A 10 10.94 -4.01 -12.92
N SER A 11 10.09 -4.03 -13.96
CA SER A 11 9.03 -3.02 -14.19
C SER A 11 7.90 -3.15 -13.17
N LYS A 12 7.45 -4.37 -12.88
CA LYS A 12 6.50 -4.69 -11.80
C LYS A 12 6.98 -4.22 -10.43
N LEU A 13 8.28 -4.37 -10.14
CA LEU A 13 8.87 -3.85 -8.89
C LEU A 13 8.81 -2.32 -8.79
N ARG A 14 8.88 -1.60 -9.91
CA ARG A 14 8.71 -0.14 -9.96
C ARG A 14 7.25 0.24 -9.67
N GLU A 15 6.30 -0.43 -10.31
CA GLU A 15 4.86 -0.22 -10.06
C GLU A 15 4.50 -0.47 -8.60
N PHE A 16 4.94 -1.59 -8.01
CA PHE A 16 4.68 -1.87 -6.60
C PHE A 16 5.29 -0.84 -5.65
N ARG A 17 6.44 -0.24 -6.01
CA ARG A 17 7.05 0.82 -5.21
C ARG A 17 6.24 2.12 -5.26
N ILE A 18 5.70 2.47 -6.42
CA ILE A 18 4.83 3.63 -6.60
C ILE A 18 3.53 3.42 -5.82
N VAL A 19 2.87 2.27 -5.98
CA VAL A 19 1.63 1.94 -5.25
C VAL A 19 1.84 1.97 -3.74
N LYS A 20 2.97 1.42 -3.26
CA LYS A 20 3.34 1.47 -1.84
C LYS A 20 3.46 2.91 -1.32
N ALA A 21 4.06 3.82 -2.09
CA ALA A 21 4.16 5.23 -1.71
C ALA A 21 2.77 5.90 -1.60
N PHE A 22 1.88 5.62 -2.54
CA PHE A 22 0.49 6.11 -2.48
C PHE A 22 -0.27 5.58 -1.26
N ILE A 23 -0.10 4.32 -0.89
CA ILE A 23 -0.75 3.73 0.29
C ILE A 23 -0.24 4.37 1.58
N ILE A 24 1.08 4.59 1.69
CA ILE A 24 1.66 5.28 2.86
C ILE A 24 1.09 6.70 2.97
N PHE A 25 0.97 7.40 1.84
CA PHE A 25 0.38 8.73 1.81
C PHE A 25 -1.09 8.72 2.27
N ALA A 26 -1.91 7.79 1.76
CA ALA A 26 -3.30 7.62 2.18
C ALA A 26 -3.45 7.25 3.66
N PHE A 27 -2.52 6.43 4.18
CA PHE A 27 -2.46 6.07 5.60
C PHE A 27 -2.18 7.29 6.49
N ILE A 28 -1.19 8.11 6.14
CA ILE A 28 -0.86 9.35 6.86
C ILE A 28 -2.04 10.32 6.83
N LEU A 29 -2.68 10.51 5.67
CA LEU A 29 -3.88 11.33 5.56
C LEU A 29 -5.02 10.82 6.45
N SER A 30 -5.26 9.51 6.47
CA SER A 30 -6.30 8.91 7.32
C SER A 30 -6.02 9.15 8.80
N LEU A 31 -4.77 9.01 9.24
CA LEU A 31 -4.37 9.32 10.62
C LEU A 31 -4.54 10.81 10.96
N LEU A 32 -4.20 11.70 10.02
CA LEU A 32 -4.35 13.15 10.21
C LEU A 32 -5.82 13.53 10.39
N ILE A 33 -6.72 12.99 9.57
CA ILE A 33 -8.16 13.22 9.70
C ILE A 33 -8.68 12.68 11.04
N LEU A 34 -8.25 11.47 11.42
CA LEU A 34 -8.64 10.84 12.67
C LEU A 34 -8.16 11.65 13.88
N TYR A 35 -6.96 12.23 13.80
CA TYR A 35 -6.43 13.15 14.81
C TYR A 35 -7.27 14.43 14.92
N ILE A 36 -7.65 15.04 13.79
CA ILE A 36 -8.49 16.25 13.76
C ILE A 36 -9.88 15.96 14.35
N GLU A 37 -10.51 14.85 13.97
CA GLU A 37 -11.81 14.43 14.53
C GLU A 37 -11.72 14.18 16.04
N TYR A 38 -10.68 13.49 16.49
CA TYR A 38 -10.46 13.22 17.90
C TYR A 38 -10.29 14.52 18.70
N HIS A 39 -9.46 15.43 18.21
CA HIS A 39 -9.17 16.69 18.87
C HIS A 39 -10.38 17.64 18.91
N ASN A 40 -11.11 17.77 17.79
CA ASN A 40 -12.18 18.77 17.68
C ASN A 40 -13.54 18.27 18.13
N HIS A 41 -13.81 16.97 18.06
CA HIS A 41 -15.15 16.42 18.27
C HIS A 41 -15.19 15.36 19.38
N ALA A 42 -14.04 15.02 20.00
CA ALA A 42 -13.89 13.93 20.96
C ALA A 42 -14.49 12.60 20.47
N HIS A 43 -14.59 12.45 19.15
CA HIS A 43 -15.24 11.34 18.48
C HIS A 43 -14.24 10.69 17.54
N ILE A 44 -14.20 9.36 17.54
CA ILE A 44 -13.37 8.58 16.64
C ILE A 44 -14.27 8.00 15.56
N SER A 45 -14.08 8.42 14.31
CA SER A 45 -14.76 7.79 13.19
C SER A 45 -14.13 6.44 12.88
N TRP A 46 -14.91 5.38 13.11
CA TRP A 46 -14.56 4.01 12.76
C TRP A 46 -14.23 3.81 11.29
N LYS A 47 -14.71 4.69 10.40
CA LYS A 47 -14.41 4.65 8.96
C LYS A 47 -12.93 4.88 8.69
N PHE A 48 -12.33 5.90 9.30
CA PHE A 48 -10.90 6.19 9.11
C PHE A 48 -10.01 5.16 9.79
N LEU A 49 -10.45 4.60 10.92
CA LEU A 49 -9.77 3.48 11.56
C LEU A 49 -9.74 2.26 10.64
N PHE A 50 -10.85 1.96 9.96
CA PHE A 50 -10.94 0.85 9.01
C PHE A 50 -10.05 1.07 7.79
N ILE A 51 -10.05 2.28 7.23
CA ILE A 51 -9.18 2.65 6.09
C ILE A 51 -7.70 2.53 6.47
N ALA A 52 -7.33 3.00 7.66
CA ALA A 52 -5.96 2.89 8.17
C ALA A 52 -5.55 1.41 8.35
N SER A 53 -6.43 0.56 8.90
CA SER A 53 -6.20 -0.87 9.04
C SER A 53 -6.03 -1.58 7.69
N MET A 54 -6.91 -1.28 6.71
CA MET A 54 -6.81 -1.80 5.36
C MET A 54 -5.49 -1.40 4.67
N CYS A 55 -5.06 -0.15 4.83
CA CYS A 55 -3.77 0.30 4.31
C CYS A 55 -2.60 -0.48 4.92
N ALA A 56 -2.65 -0.79 6.22
CA ALA A 56 -1.61 -1.58 6.88
C ALA A 56 -1.56 -3.03 6.34
N ILE A 57 -2.71 -3.69 6.19
CA ILE A 57 -2.80 -5.04 5.64
C ILE A 57 -2.29 -5.06 4.19
N TYR A 58 -2.73 -4.10 3.37
CA TYR A 58 -2.33 -4.04 1.96
C TYR A 58 -0.84 -3.73 1.79
N ASN A 59 -0.26 -2.92 2.68
CA ASN A 59 1.17 -2.67 2.71
C ASN A 59 1.97 -3.93 3.10
N PHE A 60 1.44 -4.76 4.00
CA PHE A 60 2.04 -6.04 4.35
C PHE A 60 2.02 -7.02 3.17
N ASP A 61 0.87 -7.18 2.51
CA ASP A 61 0.72 -8.01 1.31
C ASP A 61 1.66 -7.56 0.18
N LEU A 62 1.72 -6.25 -0.10
CA LEU A 62 2.66 -5.68 -1.06
C LEU A 62 4.12 -6.00 -0.74
N ASN A 63 4.51 -5.94 0.53
CA ASN A 63 5.88 -6.28 0.93
C ASN A 63 6.22 -7.75 0.67
N ASN A 64 5.27 -8.65 0.89
CA ASN A 64 5.46 -10.07 0.60
C ASN A 64 5.55 -10.32 -0.91
N LYS A 65 4.66 -9.72 -1.71
CA LYS A 65 4.72 -9.77 -3.17
C LYS A 65 6.05 -9.24 -3.72
N ILE A 66 6.54 -8.12 -3.19
CA ILE A 66 7.86 -7.57 -3.56
C ILE A 66 8.99 -8.54 -3.20
N LYS A 67 8.93 -9.21 -2.03
CA LYS A 67 9.93 -10.20 -1.63
C LYS A 67 9.93 -11.41 -2.57
N GLU A 68 8.76 -11.97 -2.88
CA GLU A 68 8.62 -13.09 -3.81
C GLU A 68 9.16 -12.73 -5.20
N LEU A 69 8.81 -11.56 -5.73
CA LEU A 69 9.32 -11.08 -7.01
C LEU A 69 10.85 -10.91 -7.02
N LYS A 70 11.44 -10.44 -5.92
CA LYS A 70 12.90 -10.36 -5.79
C LYS A 70 13.57 -11.73 -5.76
N VAL A 71 12.92 -12.75 -5.18
CA VAL A 71 13.43 -14.12 -5.19
C VAL A 71 13.38 -14.70 -6.60
N GLN A 72 12.26 -14.54 -7.31
CA GLN A 72 12.10 -15.01 -8.69
C GLN A 72 13.13 -14.39 -9.65
N ILE A 73 13.42 -13.09 -9.52
CA ILE A 73 14.45 -12.41 -10.33
C ILE A 73 15.87 -12.93 -10.03
N LYS A 74 16.13 -13.46 -8.83
CA LYS A 74 17.47 -13.94 -8.44
C LYS A 74 17.70 -15.40 -8.83
N SER A 75 16.63 -16.17 -9.02
CA SER A 75 16.69 -17.57 -9.45
C SER A 75 16.76 -17.75 -10.98
N ASP A 76 16.48 -16.69 -11.74
CA ASP A 76 16.60 -16.60 -13.19
C ASP A 76 18.00 -16.07 -13.56
#